data_AF-A0A830HC59-F1
#
_entry.id   AF-A0A830HC59-F1
#
_cell.length_a   1.000
_cell.length_b   1.000
_cell.length_c   1.000
_cell.angle_alpha   90.00
_cell.angle_beta   90.00
_cell.angle_gamma   90.00
#
_symmetry.space_group_name_H-M   'P 1'
#
loop_
_entity.id
_entity.type
_entity.pdbx_description
1 polymer ?
#
loop_
_entity_poly.entity_id
_entity_poly.type
_entity_poly.pdbx_seq_one_letter_code
_entity_poly.pdbx_strand_id
1 'polypeptide(L)'
;MAEGNHGQSPSSSSPSSPSRARPLTLKDMPTSIRWKMWLGVLSSSGDVKQWLSETQTSRQRYADLLKQSEINASRYGGRRSSDPTDDPLRNNPLSADTSTSWGAHWERERWRRVIQQDVERLFPGASFFAREKVRDSVVRVLLTWVEASPSDEMRYKQGLHEIAATLYYVVHADAESRRAKACEMVFVEHDTFALLERLLFDPNGRPLLAHFYTDDHDAVTSAPTQTQPLSPPSPARPPVHASLQAAMDVLRLADSQVYAALTKHSVEPALFALRWLRLLFLREMAFDDALLVWDAIFRHHHEGTQRQGIGLALPVVLVAALVIFVRRDLVVPGMDEVAIIGRLMRMPPLSDARSLISSGESLMCLLDPPPPSSEPPRLLESEFDNNVTAASTSIATTTAVTAETFQFGPHIHIDAEQQIFAESKHSVALVNLKPVVPGHVLVAPKRLAARVSELDANELSDLFSLARDVGQTVQSHFNASSLTFTVQDGPEAGQTVPHVHVHVLPRRKGDFEPNDAVYDAVDASENDMGAARSLDDDRKPRSLQEMAAEAAELRKAMM
;
A
#
# COMPACT_ATOMS: atom_id res chain seq x y z
N MET A 1 -52.10 10.71 -68.94
CA MET A 1 -52.83 11.96 -68.61
C MET A 1 -53.42 11.78 -67.24
N ALA A 2 -53.20 12.76 -66.37
CA ALA A 2 -53.79 12.84 -65.04
C ALA A 2 -55.30 13.08 -65.14
N GLU A 3 -56.04 12.62 -64.12
CA GLU A 3 -57.04 13.38 -63.34
C GLU A 3 -58.03 12.43 -62.63
N GLY A 4 -58.36 12.73 -61.36
CA GLY A 4 -59.62 12.30 -60.76
C GLY A 4 -59.54 11.98 -59.27
N ASN A 5 -59.77 13.01 -58.45
CA ASN A 5 -59.76 13.05 -56.99
C ASN A 5 -61.12 12.63 -56.39
N HIS A 6 -61.14 11.82 -55.33
CA HIS A 6 -62.29 11.74 -54.41
C HIS A 6 -61.86 11.56 -52.94
N GLY A 7 -61.96 12.66 -52.19
CA GLY A 7 -62.64 12.77 -50.90
C GLY A 7 -62.11 11.98 -49.71
N GLN A 8 -61.26 12.60 -48.88
CA GLN A 8 -61.02 12.18 -47.49
C GLN A 8 -61.80 13.09 -46.52
N SER A 9 -62.54 12.45 -45.61
CA SER A 9 -63.03 13.02 -44.34
C SER A 9 -62.18 12.46 -43.20
N PRO A 10 -61.85 13.22 -42.14
CA PRO A 10 -60.84 12.82 -41.17
C PRO A 10 -61.45 11.95 -40.05
N SER A 11 -60.94 10.73 -39.87
CA SER A 11 -61.19 9.93 -38.66
C SER A 11 -60.05 10.12 -37.67
N SER A 12 -60.40 10.61 -36.48
CA SER A 12 -59.55 10.80 -35.31
C SER A 12 -58.84 9.51 -34.87
N SER A 13 -57.50 9.50 -34.92
CA SER A 13 -56.67 8.49 -34.26
C SER A 13 -56.24 8.99 -32.89
N SER A 14 -56.73 8.34 -31.83
CA SER A 14 -56.29 8.51 -30.45
C SER A 14 -54.78 8.22 -30.32
N PRO A 15 -54.03 8.97 -29.49
CA PRO A 15 -52.61 8.70 -29.29
C PRO A 15 -52.43 7.43 -28.45
N SER A 16 -51.69 6.48 -29.02
CA SER A 16 -51.20 5.28 -28.33
C SER A 16 -50.46 5.65 -27.05
N SER A 17 -50.89 5.06 -25.93
CA SER A 17 -50.25 5.20 -24.62
C SER A 17 -48.77 4.81 -24.67
N PRO A 18 -47.88 5.48 -23.91
CA PRO A 18 -46.46 5.16 -23.90
C PRO A 18 -46.25 3.75 -23.35
N SER A 19 -45.46 2.94 -24.07
CA SER A 19 -45.10 1.59 -23.65
C SER A 19 -44.50 1.63 -22.25
N ARG A 20 -45.14 0.96 -21.29
CA ARG A 20 -44.64 0.80 -19.92
C ARG A 20 -43.26 0.15 -20.00
N ALA A 21 -42.21 0.89 -19.64
CA ALA A 21 -40.84 0.41 -19.64
C ALA A 21 -40.76 -0.91 -18.85
N ARG A 22 -40.15 -1.93 -19.45
CA ARG A 22 -39.91 -3.22 -18.81
C ARG A 22 -39.09 -2.99 -17.53
N PRO A 23 -39.44 -3.60 -16.37
CA PRO A 23 -38.62 -3.51 -15.18
C PRO A 23 -37.21 -4.02 -15.51
N LEU A 24 -36.18 -3.24 -15.19
CA LEU A 24 -34.79 -3.65 -15.35
C LEU A 24 -34.56 -4.88 -14.46
N THR A 25 -34.02 -5.96 -15.02
CA THR A 25 -33.58 -7.08 -14.18
C THR A 25 -32.30 -6.68 -13.44
N LEU A 26 -31.97 -7.36 -12.34
CA LEU A 26 -30.74 -7.07 -11.58
C LEU A 26 -29.48 -7.10 -12.47
N LYS A 27 -29.49 -7.92 -13.55
CA LYS A 27 -28.39 -8.01 -14.52
C LYS A 27 -28.30 -6.82 -15.48
N ASP A 28 -29.39 -6.09 -15.69
CA ASP A 28 -29.44 -4.92 -16.58
C ASP A 28 -29.12 -3.62 -15.84
N MET A 29 -28.92 -3.70 -14.52
CA MET A 29 -28.68 -2.56 -13.65
C MET A 29 -27.21 -2.13 -13.70
N PRO A 30 -26.92 -0.82 -13.82
CA PRO A 30 -25.55 -0.31 -13.73
C PRO A 30 -24.86 -0.79 -12.44
N THR A 31 -23.58 -1.15 -12.53
CA THR A 31 -22.81 -1.74 -11.42
C THR A 31 -22.77 -0.82 -10.20
N SER A 32 -22.58 0.49 -10.39
CA SER A 32 -22.63 1.51 -9.35
C SER A 32 -23.96 1.52 -8.58
N ILE A 33 -25.09 1.28 -9.25
CA ILE A 33 -26.40 1.22 -8.58
C ILE A 33 -26.51 -0.07 -7.75
N ARG A 34 -26.05 -1.20 -8.31
CA ARG A 34 -25.99 -2.47 -7.56
C ARG A 34 -25.14 -2.32 -6.30
N TRP A 35 -23.96 -1.72 -6.42
CA TRP A 35 -23.04 -1.49 -5.31
C TRP A 35 -23.66 -0.55 -4.26
N LYS A 36 -24.31 0.53 -4.67
CA LYS A 36 -25.01 1.43 -3.76
C LYS A 36 -26.12 0.71 -2.99
N MET A 37 -26.87 -0.16 -3.65
CA MET A 37 -27.90 -0.97 -2.98
C MET A 37 -27.28 -1.98 -2.01
N TRP A 38 -26.26 -2.71 -2.45
CA TRP A 38 -25.63 -3.76 -1.65
C TRP A 38 -24.88 -3.26 -0.43
N LEU A 39 -24.26 -2.07 -0.52
CA LEU A 39 -23.59 -1.40 0.59
C LEU A 39 -24.53 -0.52 1.43
N GLY A 40 -25.83 -0.44 1.09
CA GLY A 40 -26.82 0.30 1.88
C GLY A 40 -26.70 1.83 1.76
N VAL A 41 -26.24 2.33 0.62
CA VAL A 41 -26.50 3.72 0.17
C VAL A 41 -27.95 3.84 -0.30
N LEU A 42 -28.45 2.82 -1.01
CA LEU A 42 -29.82 2.73 -1.51
C LEU A 42 -30.56 1.57 -0.83
N SER A 43 -31.86 1.73 -0.64
CA SER A 43 -32.73 0.69 -0.07
C SER A 43 -32.96 -0.46 -1.06
N SER A 44 -33.23 -1.67 -0.56
CA SER A 44 -33.56 -2.84 -1.40
C SER A 44 -34.98 -2.83 -1.97
N SER A 45 -35.75 -1.75 -1.75
CA SER A 45 -37.18 -1.68 -2.12
C SER A 45 -37.41 -1.75 -3.63
N GLY A 46 -36.40 -1.36 -4.42
CA GLY A 46 -36.50 -1.25 -5.88
C GLY A 46 -37.38 -0.08 -6.35
N ASP A 47 -37.81 0.80 -5.44
CA ASP A 47 -38.57 2.00 -5.80
C ASP A 47 -37.60 3.10 -6.29
N VAL A 48 -37.65 3.35 -7.60
CA VAL A 48 -36.83 4.37 -8.26
C VAL A 48 -37.05 5.76 -7.64
N LYS A 49 -38.26 6.11 -7.19
CA LYS A 49 -38.49 7.42 -6.57
C LYS A 49 -37.78 7.54 -5.22
N GLN A 50 -37.82 6.47 -4.43
CA GLN A 50 -37.09 6.39 -3.18
C GLN A 50 -35.58 6.49 -3.44
N TRP A 51 -35.05 5.76 -4.43
CA TRP A 51 -33.63 5.82 -4.78
C TRP A 51 -33.16 7.19 -5.23
N LEU A 52 -33.98 7.93 -5.97
CA LEU A 52 -33.68 9.30 -6.35
C LEU A 52 -33.59 10.21 -5.11
N SER A 53 -34.50 10.04 -4.14
CA SER A 53 -34.45 10.77 -2.89
C SER A 53 -33.22 10.42 -2.05
N GLU A 54 -32.92 9.13 -1.87
CA GLU A 54 -31.77 8.65 -1.10
C GLU A 54 -30.45 9.12 -1.71
N THR A 55 -30.35 9.03 -3.04
CA THR A 55 -29.20 9.56 -3.80
C THR A 55 -29.06 11.06 -3.63
N GLN A 56 -30.17 11.82 -3.63
CA GLN A 56 -30.12 13.26 -3.40
C GLN A 56 -29.64 13.58 -1.98
N THR A 57 -30.07 12.83 -0.97
CA THR A 57 -29.61 12.99 0.41
C THR A 57 -28.11 12.71 0.54
N SER A 58 -27.60 11.61 -0.02
CA SER A 58 -26.17 11.30 0.03
C SER A 58 -25.33 12.32 -0.74
N ARG A 59 -25.83 12.83 -1.87
CA ARG A 59 -25.18 13.92 -2.63
C ARG A 59 -25.15 15.22 -1.84
N GLN A 60 -26.25 15.58 -1.20
CA GLN A 60 -26.29 16.79 -0.38
C GLN A 60 -25.27 16.74 0.76
N ARG A 61 -25.09 15.57 1.40
CA ARG A 61 -24.06 15.35 2.42
C ARG A 61 -22.65 15.69 1.89
N TYR A 62 -22.28 15.19 0.71
CA TYR A 62 -20.97 15.51 0.11
C TYR A 62 -20.84 17.00 -0.24
N ALA A 63 -21.89 17.59 -0.81
CA ALA A 63 -21.90 19.02 -1.15
C ALA A 63 -21.77 19.93 0.08
N ASP A 64 -22.41 19.57 1.19
CA ASP A 64 -22.32 20.30 2.46
C ASP A 64 -20.91 20.22 3.05
N LEU A 65 -20.27 19.04 2.98
CA LEU A 65 -18.88 18.86 3.39
C LEU A 65 -17.94 19.72 2.55
N LEU A 66 -18.06 19.70 1.21
CA LEU A 66 -17.25 20.55 0.33
C LEU A 66 -17.42 22.04 0.65
N LYS A 67 -18.67 22.48 0.85
CA LYS A 67 -18.96 23.86 1.21
C LYS A 67 -18.33 24.24 2.55
N GLN A 68 -18.36 23.33 3.53
CA GLN A 68 -17.69 23.52 4.81
C GLN A 68 -16.17 23.65 4.62
N SER A 69 -15.55 22.79 3.82
CA SER A 69 -14.14 22.86 3.47
C SER A 69 -13.77 24.17 2.75
N GLU A 70 -14.63 24.67 1.85
CA GLU A 70 -14.43 25.95 1.15
C GLU A 70 -14.59 27.17 2.07
N ILE A 71 -15.58 27.15 2.96
CA ILE A 71 -15.75 28.20 3.97
C ILE A 71 -14.52 28.26 4.85
N ASN A 72 -14.03 27.10 5.30
CA ASN A 72 -12.78 26.98 6.03
C ASN A 72 -11.63 27.55 5.20
N ALA A 73 -11.47 27.12 3.95
CA ALA A 73 -10.46 27.61 3.00
C ALA A 73 -10.44 29.14 2.86
N SER A 74 -11.63 29.75 2.74
CA SER A 74 -11.80 31.19 2.54
C SER A 74 -11.42 32.03 3.76
N ARG A 75 -11.46 31.46 4.98
CA ARG A 75 -10.98 32.13 6.20
C ARG A 75 -9.46 32.29 6.21
N TYR A 76 -8.74 31.48 5.44
CA TYR A 76 -7.27 31.49 5.38
C TYR A 76 -6.73 32.53 4.37
N GLY A 77 -7.58 33.21 3.60
CA GLY A 77 -7.18 34.11 2.50
C GLY A 77 -6.87 35.57 2.88
N GLY A 78 -6.60 35.89 4.15
CA GLY A 78 -6.22 37.24 4.57
C GLY A 78 -7.35 38.27 4.70
N ARG A 79 -8.63 37.85 4.73
CA ARG A 79 -9.68 38.71 5.26
C ARG A 79 -9.51 38.76 6.78
N ARG A 80 -9.32 39.96 7.35
CA ARG A 80 -9.33 40.18 8.80
C ARG A 80 -10.55 39.46 9.37
N SER A 81 -10.31 38.50 10.26
CA SER A 81 -11.36 37.94 11.07
C SER A 81 -12.11 39.10 11.75
N SER A 82 -13.44 39.10 11.65
CA SER A 82 -14.28 40.06 12.38
C SER A 82 -14.40 39.70 13.85
N ASP A 83 -13.78 38.59 14.29
CA ASP A 83 -13.76 38.14 15.67
C ASP A 83 -12.72 38.95 16.48
N PRO A 84 -13.14 39.72 17.50
CA PRO A 84 -12.23 40.50 18.37
C PRO A 84 -11.26 39.64 19.18
N THR A 85 -11.44 38.32 19.23
CA THR A 85 -10.59 37.38 19.98
C THR A 85 -9.50 36.71 19.13
N ASP A 86 -9.47 36.98 17.81
CA ASP A 86 -8.49 36.39 16.90
C ASP A 86 -7.13 37.11 17.02
N ASP A 87 -6.22 36.53 17.79
CA ASP A 87 -4.85 37.04 17.97
C ASP A 87 -4.03 36.87 16.68
N PRO A 88 -3.66 37.96 15.97
CA PRO A 88 -2.92 37.87 14.70
C PRO A 88 -1.52 37.27 14.84
N LEU A 89 -0.93 37.25 16.04
CA LEU A 89 0.37 36.61 16.28
C LEU A 89 0.24 35.10 16.47
N ARG A 90 -0.94 34.60 16.88
CA ARG A 90 -1.25 33.16 16.90
C ARG A 90 -1.85 32.67 15.59
N ASN A 91 -2.77 33.41 14.96
CA ASN A 91 -3.47 32.99 13.75
C ASN A 91 -2.85 33.66 12.50
N ASN A 92 -1.66 33.20 12.11
CA ASN A 92 -0.98 33.66 10.89
C ASN A 92 -0.30 32.50 10.13
N PRO A 93 0.08 32.70 8.85
CA PRO A 93 0.65 31.64 8.01
C PRO A 93 1.94 31.01 8.55
N LEU A 94 2.68 31.71 9.42
CA LEU A 94 3.95 31.28 9.99
C LEU A 94 3.80 30.72 11.41
N SER A 95 2.58 30.63 11.93
CA SER A 95 2.32 30.11 13.26
C SER A 95 2.51 28.59 13.33
N ALA A 96 3.18 28.14 14.38
CA ALA A 96 3.30 26.71 14.71
C ALA A 96 2.06 26.16 15.44
N ASP A 97 1.07 27.00 15.74
CA ASP A 97 -0.14 26.61 16.45
C ASP A 97 -1.14 25.93 15.50
N THR A 98 -1.23 24.60 15.60
CA THR A 98 -2.10 23.75 14.76
C THR A 98 -3.59 23.93 15.08
N SER A 99 -3.95 24.53 16.22
CA SER A 99 -5.34 24.78 16.60
C SER A 99 -5.96 25.97 15.87
N THR A 100 -5.16 26.71 15.12
CA THR A 100 -5.58 27.91 14.41
C THR A 100 -6.13 27.60 13.02
N SER A 101 -6.74 28.62 12.40
CA SER A 101 -7.24 28.53 11.04
C SER A 101 -6.10 28.15 10.07
N TRP A 102 -4.93 28.77 10.20
CA TRP A 102 -3.73 28.44 9.42
C TRP A 102 -3.18 27.05 9.70
N GLY A 103 -3.23 26.58 10.96
CA GLY A 103 -2.86 25.21 11.32
C GLY A 103 -3.68 24.16 10.55
N ALA A 104 -5.00 24.31 10.54
CA ALA A 104 -5.90 23.44 9.78
C ALA A 104 -5.69 23.53 8.26
N HIS A 105 -5.38 24.72 7.72
CA HIS A 105 -5.02 24.89 6.32
C HIS A 105 -3.76 24.09 5.94
N TRP A 106 -2.69 24.22 6.72
CA TRP A 106 -1.45 23.51 6.46
C TRP A 106 -1.59 22.00 6.61
N GLU A 107 -2.41 21.55 7.54
CA GLU A 107 -2.74 20.13 7.69
C GLU A 107 -3.50 19.60 6.47
N ARG A 108 -4.51 20.33 5.98
CA ARG A 108 -5.23 19.98 4.74
C ARG A 108 -4.29 19.92 3.54
N GLU A 109 -3.39 20.90 3.41
CA GLU A 109 -2.43 20.95 2.30
C GLU A 109 -1.35 19.87 2.41
N ARG A 110 -0.97 19.48 3.63
CA ARG A 110 -0.13 18.30 3.88
C ARG A 110 -0.83 17.03 3.39
N TRP A 111 -2.08 16.81 3.78
CA TRP A 111 -2.86 15.66 3.32
C TRP A 111 -3.04 15.67 1.80
N ARG A 112 -3.27 16.83 1.20
CA ARG A 112 -3.36 16.97 -0.27
C ARG A 112 -2.10 16.44 -0.93
N ARG A 113 -0.93 16.88 -0.48
CA ARG A 113 0.37 16.44 -1.04
C ARG A 113 0.57 14.94 -0.92
N VAL A 114 0.28 14.37 0.25
CA VAL A 114 0.39 12.91 0.50
C VAL A 114 -0.54 12.14 -0.44
N ILE A 115 -1.82 12.51 -0.51
CA ILE A 115 -2.81 11.83 -1.34
C ILE A 115 -2.47 11.98 -2.83
N GLN A 116 -2.04 13.17 -3.25
CA GLN A 116 -1.68 13.43 -4.64
C GLN A 116 -0.49 12.55 -5.08
N GLN A 117 0.54 12.43 -4.24
CA GLN A 117 1.70 11.60 -4.52
C GLN A 117 1.32 10.12 -4.76
N ASP A 118 0.37 9.61 -3.99
CA ASP A 118 -0.15 8.25 -4.15
C ASP A 118 -1.04 8.10 -5.40
N VAL A 119 -1.94 9.06 -5.65
CA VAL A 119 -2.84 9.06 -6.83
C VAL A 119 -2.07 9.19 -8.14
N GLU A 120 -0.91 9.85 -8.16
CA GLU A 120 -0.05 9.95 -9.35
C GLU A 120 0.53 8.59 -9.80
N ARG A 121 0.63 7.61 -8.90
CA ARG A 121 1.17 6.26 -9.15
C ARG A 121 0.09 5.20 -9.32
N LEU A 122 -1.17 5.62 -9.35
CA LEU A 122 -2.34 4.76 -9.39
C LEU A 122 -2.44 4.00 -10.72
N PHE A 123 -2.52 2.66 -10.67
CA PHE A 123 -2.71 1.76 -11.82
C PHE A 123 -1.89 2.14 -13.08
N PRO A 124 -0.55 2.04 -13.02
CA PRO A 124 0.32 2.45 -14.12
C PRO A 124 -0.03 1.69 -15.41
N GLY A 125 -0.17 2.44 -16.51
CA GLY A 125 -0.57 1.89 -17.81
C GLY A 125 -2.08 1.98 -18.12
N ALA A 126 -2.94 2.25 -17.13
CA ALA A 126 -4.36 2.45 -17.37
C ALA A 126 -4.68 3.92 -17.70
N SER A 127 -4.97 4.20 -18.97
CA SER A 127 -5.15 5.56 -19.50
C SER A 127 -6.29 6.35 -18.83
N PHE A 128 -7.27 5.68 -18.23
CA PHE A 128 -8.34 6.32 -17.49
C PHE A 128 -7.81 7.07 -16.26
N PHE A 129 -6.97 6.41 -15.46
CA PHE A 129 -6.44 6.95 -14.20
C PHE A 129 -5.34 8.00 -14.42
N ALA A 130 -4.70 8.00 -15.59
CA ALA A 130 -3.74 9.03 -15.98
C ALA A 130 -4.38 10.42 -16.24
N ARG A 131 -5.71 10.49 -16.42
CA ARG A 131 -6.41 11.75 -16.71
C ARG A 131 -6.36 12.68 -15.49
N GLU A 132 -5.88 13.91 -15.67
CA GLU A 132 -5.78 14.92 -14.61
C GLU A 132 -7.11 15.14 -13.88
N LYS A 133 -8.21 15.32 -14.61
CA LYS A 133 -9.55 15.47 -14.01
C LYS A 133 -9.94 14.29 -13.12
N VAL A 134 -9.56 13.06 -13.47
CA VAL A 134 -9.85 11.87 -12.67
C VAL A 134 -9.02 11.89 -11.40
N ARG A 135 -7.71 12.14 -11.51
CA ARG A 135 -6.79 12.26 -10.35
C ARG A 135 -7.26 13.34 -9.38
N ASP A 136 -7.58 14.52 -9.89
CA ASP A 136 -8.07 15.64 -9.08
C ASP A 136 -9.38 15.30 -8.35
N SER A 137 -10.27 14.57 -9.02
CA SER A 137 -11.54 14.14 -8.43
C SER A 137 -11.32 13.14 -7.30
N VAL A 138 -10.45 12.14 -7.50
CA VAL A 138 -10.10 11.16 -6.47
C VAL A 138 -9.41 11.84 -5.28
N VAL A 139 -8.48 12.77 -5.54
CA VAL A 139 -7.85 13.59 -4.49
C VAL A 139 -8.90 14.39 -3.71
N ARG A 140 -9.87 15.03 -4.38
CA ARG A 140 -10.97 15.74 -3.71
C ARG A 140 -11.81 14.82 -2.84
N VAL A 141 -12.25 13.66 -3.36
CA VAL A 141 -13.04 12.68 -2.61
C VAL A 141 -12.30 12.25 -1.33
N LEU A 142 -11.00 11.93 -1.43
CA LEU A 142 -10.18 11.50 -0.29
C LEU A 142 -9.90 12.64 0.69
N LEU A 143 -9.67 13.85 0.21
CA LEU A 143 -9.52 15.03 1.07
C LEU A 143 -10.80 15.33 1.86
N THR A 144 -11.96 15.21 1.22
CA THR A 144 -13.26 15.32 1.91
C THR A 144 -13.42 14.19 2.92
N TRP A 145 -12.93 12.98 2.63
CA TRP A 145 -12.93 11.88 3.60
C TRP A 145 -12.09 12.20 4.83
N VAL A 146 -10.85 12.69 4.66
CA VAL A 146 -9.98 13.08 5.78
C VAL A 146 -10.66 14.05 6.74
N GLU A 147 -11.41 15.02 6.23
CA GLU A 147 -12.14 16.00 7.04
C GLU A 147 -13.43 15.45 7.67
N ALA A 148 -14.05 14.46 7.03
CA ALA A 148 -15.27 13.82 7.50
C ALA A 148 -15.01 12.58 8.37
N SER A 149 -13.76 12.13 8.48
CA SER A 149 -13.37 10.93 9.22
C SER A 149 -13.86 10.99 10.68
N PRO A 150 -14.40 9.88 11.22
CA PRO A 150 -14.97 9.86 12.57
C PRO A 150 -13.92 9.96 13.68
N SER A 151 -12.66 9.65 13.38
CA SER A 151 -11.51 9.73 14.28
C SER A 151 -10.23 10.00 13.50
N ASP A 152 -9.20 10.49 14.19
CA ASP A 152 -7.88 10.76 13.60
C ASP A 152 -7.21 9.49 13.07
N GLU A 153 -7.44 8.34 13.73
CA GLU A 153 -6.93 7.03 13.31
C GLU A 153 -7.51 6.56 11.97
N MET A 154 -8.73 7.00 11.62
CA MET A 154 -9.45 6.63 10.40
C MET A 154 -9.28 7.64 9.25
N ARG A 155 -8.32 8.56 9.38
CA ARG A 155 -7.93 9.46 8.30
C ARG A 155 -7.26 8.68 7.15
N TYR A 156 -6.73 9.40 6.17
CA TYR A 156 -6.12 8.79 5.00
C TYR A 156 -4.93 7.89 5.36
N LYS A 157 -4.94 6.67 4.82
CA LYS A 157 -3.83 5.73 4.85
C LYS A 157 -3.58 5.18 3.46
N GLN A 158 -2.31 4.88 3.16
CA GLN A 158 -1.90 4.38 1.86
C GLN A 158 -2.67 3.09 1.49
N GLY A 159 -3.14 3.04 0.25
CA GLY A 159 -4.04 2.00 -0.27
C GLY A 159 -5.48 2.48 -0.42
N LEU A 160 -5.93 3.44 0.39
CA LEU A 160 -7.29 3.98 0.29
C LEU A 160 -7.54 4.69 -1.05
N HIS A 161 -6.49 5.24 -1.67
CA HIS A 161 -6.56 5.83 -3.01
C HIS A 161 -6.93 4.81 -4.10
N GLU A 162 -6.49 3.56 -3.98
CA GLU A 162 -6.85 2.49 -4.93
C GLU A 162 -8.32 2.09 -4.76
N ILE A 163 -8.79 2.04 -3.52
CA ILE A 163 -10.20 1.78 -3.19
C ILE A 163 -11.08 2.89 -3.77
N ALA A 164 -10.79 4.15 -3.44
CA ALA A 164 -11.56 5.30 -3.91
C ALA A 164 -11.55 5.42 -5.44
N ALA A 165 -10.40 5.18 -6.08
CA ALA A 165 -10.31 5.24 -7.53
C ALA A 165 -11.07 4.11 -8.24
N THR A 166 -11.11 2.91 -7.67
CA THR A 166 -11.91 1.79 -8.21
C THR A 166 -13.39 2.11 -8.15
N LEU A 167 -13.87 2.63 -7.01
CA LEU A 167 -15.24 3.13 -6.86
C LEU A 167 -15.53 4.26 -7.87
N TYR A 168 -14.61 5.21 -8.03
CA TYR A 168 -14.73 6.31 -8.99
C TYR A 168 -14.85 5.80 -10.43
N TYR A 169 -14.01 4.84 -10.83
CA TYR A 169 -14.05 4.23 -12.16
C TYR A 169 -15.42 3.67 -12.49
N VAL A 170 -16.00 2.86 -11.58
CA VAL A 170 -17.30 2.22 -11.78
C VAL A 170 -18.42 3.25 -11.88
N VAL A 171 -18.43 4.24 -10.98
CA VAL A 171 -19.43 5.33 -10.99
C VAL A 171 -19.32 6.17 -12.27
N HIS A 172 -18.09 6.52 -12.68
CA HIS A 172 -17.84 7.28 -13.90
C HIS A 172 -18.29 6.50 -15.14
N ALA A 173 -17.89 5.23 -15.28
CA ALA A 173 -18.24 4.41 -16.45
C ALA A 173 -19.76 4.28 -16.61
N ASP A 174 -20.48 4.09 -15.52
CA ASP A 174 -21.94 4.02 -15.55
C ASP A 174 -22.60 5.38 -15.87
N ALA A 175 -22.09 6.48 -15.31
CA ALA A 175 -22.55 7.83 -15.62
C ALA A 175 -22.29 8.22 -17.08
N GLU A 176 -21.14 7.83 -17.63
CA GLU A 176 -20.77 8.04 -19.03
C GLU A 176 -21.68 7.25 -19.98
N SER A 177 -22.11 6.06 -19.57
CA SER A 177 -23.02 5.22 -20.35
C SER A 177 -24.44 5.79 -20.47
N ARG A 178 -24.83 6.71 -19.58
CA ARG A 178 -26.17 7.36 -19.52
C ARG A 178 -27.35 6.38 -19.46
N ARG A 179 -27.12 5.16 -18.96
CA ARG A 179 -28.14 4.10 -18.90
C ARG A 179 -29.18 4.30 -17.80
N ALA A 180 -28.87 5.06 -16.75
CA ALA A 180 -29.78 5.32 -15.65
C ALA A 180 -29.74 6.79 -15.22
N LYS A 181 -30.91 7.38 -14.94
CA LYS A 181 -31.04 8.77 -14.47
C LYS A 181 -30.35 9.01 -13.13
N ALA A 182 -30.16 7.98 -12.32
CA ALA A 182 -29.43 8.07 -11.06
C ALA A 182 -27.89 8.12 -11.25
N CYS A 183 -27.37 7.89 -12.46
CA CYS A 183 -25.95 7.95 -12.78
C CYS A 183 -25.68 9.17 -13.67
N GLU A 184 -25.23 10.28 -13.08
CA GLU A 184 -24.96 11.52 -13.82
C GLU A 184 -23.53 11.97 -13.59
N MET A 185 -22.89 12.47 -14.66
CA MET A 185 -21.48 12.88 -14.64
C MET A 185 -21.16 13.93 -13.57
N VAL A 186 -22.11 14.82 -13.28
CA VAL A 186 -21.93 15.90 -12.29
C VAL A 186 -21.88 15.39 -10.85
N PHE A 187 -22.37 14.17 -10.60
CA PHE A 187 -22.45 13.57 -9.27
C PHE A 187 -21.48 12.41 -9.06
N VAL A 188 -20.52 12.20 -9.96
CA VAL A 188 -19.56 11.09 -9.85
C VAL A 188 -18.82 11.14 -8.50
N GLU A 189 -18.23 12.28 -8.13
CA GLU A 189 -17.53 12.43 -6.83
C GLU A 189 -18.45 12.15 -5.63
N HIS A 190 -19.70 12.61 -5.70
CA HIS A 190 -20.66 12.50 -4.62
C HIS A 190 -21.03 11.03 -4.38
N ASP A 191 -21.28 10.32 -5.47
CA ASP A 191 -21.67 8.93 -5.46
C ASP A 191 -20.47 8.02 -5.11
N THR A 192 -19.26 8.39 -5.53
CA THR A 192 -18.01 7.74 -5.09
C THR A 192 -17.81 7.90 -3.58
N PHE A 193 -18.00 9.11 -3.05
CA PHE A 193 -17.86 9.36 -1.62
C PHE A 193 -18.87 8.56 -0.81
N ALA A 194 -20.14 8.54 -1.21
CA ALA A 194 -21.17 7.76 -0.53
C ALA A 194 -20.87 6.25 -0.52
N LEU A 195 -20.34 5.70 -1.62
CA LEU A 195 -19.87 4.32 -1.68
C LEU A 195 -18.64 4.08 -0.79
N LEU A 196 -17.69 5.02 -0.75
CA LEU A 196 -16.50 4.93 0.08
C LEU A 196 -16.88 4.89 1.57
N GLU A 197 -17.77 5.79 2.01
CA GLU A 197 -18.29 5.79 3.39
C GLU A 197 -18.91 4.43 3.73
N ARG A 198 -19.72 3.88 2.82
CA ARG A 198 -20.43 2.61 3.05
C ARG A 198 -19.57 1.35 2.90
N LEU A 199 -18.46 1.43 2.17
CA LEU A 199 -17.50 0.34 2.09
C LEU A 199 -16.61 0.29 3.35
N LEU A 200 -16.31 1.45 3.92
CA LEU A 200 -15.54 1.56 5.16
C LEU A 200 -16.40 1.21 6.37
N PHE A 201 -17.65 1.67 6.40
CA PHE A 201 -18.58 1.49 7.53
C PHE A 201 -19.97 1.06 7.06
N ASP A 202 -20.59 0.13 7.77
CA ASP A 202 -21.98 -0.24 7.50
C ASP A 202 -22.94 0.92 7.84
N PRO A 203 -24.22 0.86 7.46
CA PRO A 203 -25.21 1.89 7.80
C PRO A 203 -25.40 2.15 9.31
N ASN A 204 -24.96 1.22 10.17
CA ASN A 204 -25.01 1.35 11.63
C ASN A 204 -23.70 1.90 12.22
N GLY A 205 -22.72 2.26 11.38
CA GLY A 205 -21.41 2.76 11.79
C GLY A 205 -20.42 1.67 12.21
N ARG A 206 -20.70 0.40 11.95
CA ARG A 206 -19.77 -0.70 12.23
C ARG A 206 -18.66 -0.73 11.18
N PRO A 207 -17.39 -0.88 11.57
CA PRO A 207 -16.29 -0.95 10.61
C PRO A 207 -16.41 -2.21 9.75
N LEU A 208 -16.49 -2.00 8.43
CA LEU A 208 -16.34 -3.03 7.41
C LEU A 208 -14.88 -3.06 6.99
N LEU A 209 -14.50 -2.41 5.89
CA LEU A 209 -13.11 -2.33 5.47
C LEU A 209 -12.26 -1.44 6.39
N ALA A 210 -12.90 -0.53 7.16
CA ALA A 210 -12.22 0.44 8.03
C ALA A 210 -11.25 -0.20 9.04
N HIS A 211 -11.52 -1.40 9.54
CA HIS A 211 -10.63 -2.06 10.50
C HIS A 211 -9.25 -2.39 9.91
N PHE A 212 -9.12 -2.47 8.57
CA PHE A 212 -7.83 -2.59 7.90
C PHE A 212 -7.06 -1.26 7.77
N TYR A 213 -7.62 -0.18 8.32
CA TYR A 213 -7.07 1.17 8.28
C TYR A 213 -7.02 1.86 9.66
N THR A 214 -7.30 1.19 10.78
CA THR A 214 -7.14 1.75 12.15
C THR A 214 -5.90 1.17 12.84
N ASP A 215 -5.28 1.86 13.80
CA ASP A 215 -3.92 1.58 14.33
C ASP A 215 -3.73 0.24 15.10
N ASP A 216 -4.71 -0.65 15.05
CA ASP A 216 -4.59 -2.05 15.52
C ASP A 216 -3.65 -2.91 14.64
N HIS A 217 -3.08 -2.36 13.55
CA HIS A 217 -2.11 -3.06 12.69
C HIS A 217 -0.71 -3.15 13.30
N ASP A 218 -0.26 -2.12 14.01
CA ASP A 218 1.12 -2.06 14.53
C ASP A 218 1.36 -3.10 15.66
N ALA A 219 0.28 -3.53 16.31
CA ALA A 219 0.27 -4.62 17.29
C ALA A 219 0.37 -6.02 16.66
N VAL A 220 0.08 -6.18 15.37
CA VAL A 220 0.14 -7.49 14.67
C VAL A 220 1.58 -7.87 14.33
N THR A 221 2.44 -6.90 14.02
CA THR A 221 3.86 -7.10 13.69
C THR A 221 4.79 -7.19 14.89
N SER A 222 4.31 -6.91 16.10
CA SER A 222 5.12 -6.97 17.32
C SER A 222 5.00 -8.35 17.98
N ALA A 223 6.09 -9.13 17.92
CA ALA A 223 6.19 -10.41 18.63
C ALA A 223 5.86 -10.25 20.12
N PRO A 224 5.20 -11.22 20.77
CA PRO A 224 4.88 -11.13 22.18
C PRO A 224 6.17 -11.27 23.01
N THR A 225 6.73 -10.14 23.44
CA THR A 225 7.78 -10.12 24.45
C THR A 225 7.19 -10.64 25.76
N GLN A 226 7.55 -11.87 26.15
CA GLN A 226 7.19 -12.45 27.44
C GLN A 226 7.78 -11.59 28.56
N THR A 227 6.97 -10.68 29.13
CA THR A 227 7.05 -10.17 30.50
C THR A 227 5.99 -9.09 30.68
N GLN A 228 4.72 -9.48 30.73
CA GLN A 228 3.70 -8.65 31.37
C GLN A 228 2.86 -9.46 32.34
N PRO A 229 2.59 -8.93 33.56
CA PRO A 229 1.83 -9.62 34.57
C PRO A 229 0.35 -9.71 34.20
N LEU A 230 -0.29 -10.79 34.67
CA LEU A 230 -1.70 -11.16 34.53
C LEU A 230 -2.63 -9.95 34.73
N SER A 231 -3.07 -9.36 33.62
CA SER A 231 -4.22 -8.47 33.55
C SER A 231 -5.48 -9.28 33.22
N PRO A 232 -6.68 -8.88 33.70
CA PRO A 232 -7.93 -9.62 33.48
C PRO A 232 -8.25 -9.77 31.98
N PRO A 233 -9.11 -10.73 31.59
CA PRO A 233 -9.34 -11.06 30.17
C PRO A 233 -9.73 -9.81 29.37
N SER A 234 -8.82 -9.41 28.48
CA SER A 234 -9.01 -8.31 27.52
C SER A 234 -10.20 -8.64 26.58
N PRO A 235 -10.99 -7.63 26.16
CA PRO A 235 -12.19 -7.84 25.36
C PRO A 235 -11.82 -8.33 23.94
N ALA A 236 -12.81 -8.79 23.18
CA ALA A 236 -12.71 -9.43 21.86
C ALA A 236 -11.46 -9.05 21.02
N ARG A 237 -10.76 -10.08 20.47
CA ARG A 237 -9.59 -9.93 19.59
C ARG A 237 -9.83 -8.89 18.48
N PRO A 238 -8.82 -8.09 18.07
CA PRO A 238 -8.92 -7.14 16.96
C PRO A 238 -9.50 -7.76 15.68
N PRO A 239 -10.39 -7.07 14.94
CA PRO A 239 -11.05 -7.60 13.73
C PRO A 239 -10.08 -8.06 12.63
N VAL A 240 -8.90 -7.44 12.53
CA VAL A 240 -7.85 -7.79 11.57
C VAL A 240 -7.28 -9.18 11.90
N HIS A 241 -6.88 -9.41 13.15
CA HIS A 241 -6.41 -10.71 13.61
C HIS A 241 -7.51 -11.77 13.48
N ALA A 242 -8.77 -11.42 13.79
CA ALA A 242 -9.89 -12.34 13.63
C ALA A 242 -10.06 -12.77 12.16
N SER A 243 -9.91 -11.83 11.21
CA SER A 243 -9.99 -12.10 9.78
C SER A 243 -8.83 -12.97 9.27
N LEU A 244 -7.58 -12.66 9.67
CA LEU A 244 -6.40 -13.46 9.30
C LEU A 244 -6.48 -14.88 9.85
N GLN A 245 -6.86 -15.03 11.12
CA GLN A 245 -7.04 -16.33 11.74
C GLN A 245 -8.15 -17.13 11.06
N ALA A 246 -9.30 -16.50 10.78
CA ALA A 246 -10.41 -17.16 10.12
C ALA A 246 -10.03 -17.64 8.70
N ALA A 247 -9.22 -16.88 7.96
CA ALA A 247 -8.69 -17.33 6.66
C ALA A 247 -7.84 -18.61 6.81
N MET A 248 -6.97 -18.65 7.83
CA MET A 248 -6.14 -19.83 8.11
C MET A 248 -6.95 -21.03 8.61
N ASP A 249 -8.00 -20.80 9.40
CA ASP A 249 -8.89 -21.87 9.86
C ASP A 249 -9.66 -22.48 8.70
N VAL A 250 -10.18 -21.66 7.79
CA VAL A 250 -10.81 -22.12 6.54
C VAL A 250 -9.81 -22.91 5.72
N LEU A 251 -8.58 -22.41 5.53
CA LEU A 251 -7.53 -23.11 4.79
C LEU A 251 -7.21 -24.47 5.42
N ARG A 252 -7.08 -24.54 6.75
CA ARG A 252 -6.81 -25.79 7.49
C ARG A 252 -7.89 -26.84 7.26
N LEU A 253 -9.15 -26.42 7.24
CA LEU A 253 -10.30 -27.30 7.02
C LEU A 253 -10.46 -27.70 5.55
N ALA A 254 -10.12 -26.81 4.62
CA ALA A 254 -10.27 -27.01 3.19
C ALA A 254 -9.12 -27.81 2.56
N ASP A 255 -7.87 -27.51 2.94
CA ASP A 255 -6.66 -28.14 2.42
C ASP A 255 -5.58 -28.22 3.50
N SER A 256 -5.59 -29.31 4.26
CA SER A 256 -4.68 -29.53 5.38
C SER A 256 -3.21 -29.63 4.96
N GLN A 257 -2.92 -30.04 3.72
CA GLN A 257 -1.55 -30.15 3.21
C GLN A 257 -0.94 -28.76 2.97
N VAL A 258 -1.70 -27.87 2.34
CA VAL A 258 -1.25 -26.49 2.10
C VAL A 258 -1.12 -25.73 3.42
N TYR A 259 -2.06 -25.92 4.35
CA TYR A 259 -1.96 -25.38 5.70
C TYR A 259 -0.72 -25.89 6.45
N ALA A 260 -0.44 -27.20 6.36
CA ALA A 260 0.75 -27.79 6.97
C ALA A 260 2.05 -27.25 6.35
N ALA A 261 2.07 -26.99 5.05
CA ALA A 261 3.23 -26.37 4.39
C ALA A 261 3.49 -24.96 4.94
N LEU A 262 2.45 -24.12 5.04
CA LEU A 262 2.60 -22.76 5.59
C LEU A 262 3.06 -22.77 7.05
N THR A 263 2.45 -23.61 7.89
CA THR A 263 2.77 -23.68 9.32
C THR A 263 4.14 -24.31 9.58
N LYS A 264 4.55 -25.32 8.80
CA LYS A 264 5.90 -25.91 8.87
C LYS A 264 7.00 -24.88 8.64
N HIS A 265 6.75 -23.92 7.75
CA HIS A 265 7.68 -22.85 7.41
C HIS A 265 7.42 -21.56 8.18
N SER A 266 6.59 -21.59 9.22
CA SER A 266 6.26 -20.42 10.06
C SER A 266 5.75 -19.19 9.27
N VAL A 267 5.12 -19.42 8.11
CA VAL A 267 4.64 -18.32 7.25
C VAL A 267 3.49 -17.60 7.94
N GLU A 268 3.75 -16.36 8.34
CA GLU A 268 2.75 -15.55 9.01
C GLU A 268 1.69 -15.02 8.02
N PRO A 269 0.38 -15.21 8.28
CA PRO A 269 -0.68 -14.80 7.36
C PRO A 269 -0.68 -13.31 7.02
N ALA A 270 -0.25 -12.47 7.97
CA ALA A 270 -0.18 -11.02 7.80
C ALA A 270 0.75 -10.61 6.64
N LEU A 271 1.79 -11.41 6.35
CA LEU A 271 2.79 -11.09 5.32
C LEU A 271 2.22 -11.07 3.90
N PHE A 272 1.13 -11.82 3.65
CA PHE A 272 0.48 -11.85 2.34
C PHE A 272 -0.99 -11.40 2.41
N ALA A 273 -1.77 -11.91 3.35
CA ALA A 273 -3.21 -11.72 3.36
C ALA A 273 -3.65 -10.32 3.81
N LEU A 274 -2.83 -9.61 4.59
CA LEU A 274 -3.20 -8.26 5.06
C LEU A 274 -3.39 -7.31 3.87
N ARG A 275 -2.46 -7.30 2.92
CA ARG A 275 -2.56 -6.48 1.71
C ARG A 275 -3.76 -6.89 0.87
N TRP A 276 -3.97 -8.20 0.71
CA TRP A 276 -5.06 -8.76 -0.10
C TRP A 276 -6.42 -8.31 0.42
N LEU A 277 -6.63 -8.41 1.73
CA LEU A 277 -7.86 -8.00 2.39
C LEU A 277 -8.04 -6.48 2.37
N ARG A 278 -6.98 -5.72 2.70
CA ARG A 278 -7.01 -4.24 2.75
C ARG A 278 -7.34 -3.61 1.39
N LEU A 279 -6.81 -4.19 0.31
CA LEU A 279 -6.98 -3.71 -1.07
C LEU A 279 -8.05 -4.48 -1.84
N LEU A 280 -8.80 -5.38 -1.19
CA LEU A 280 -9.81 -6.24 -1.82
C LEU A 280 -9.30 -6.86 -3.13
N PHE A 281 -8.08 -7.42 -3.06
CA PHE A 281 -7.38 -8.14 -4.12
C PHE A 281 -7.00 -7.33 -5.38
N LEU A 282 -7.08 -5.99 -5.36
CA LEU A 282 -6.73 -5.14 -6.50
C LEU A 282 -5.29 -5.33 -7.02
N ARG A 283 -4.38 -5.85 -6.19
CA ARG A 283 -2.98 -6.10 -6.56
C ARG A 283 -2.70 -7.55 -6.98
N GLU A 284 -3.66 -8.46 -6.81
CA GLU A 284 -3.45 -9.91 -6.96
C GLU A 284 -4.08 -10.48 -8.23
N MET A 285 -4.87 -9.68 -8.94
CA MET A 285 -5.55 -10.06 -10.18
C MET A 285 -5.68 -8.86 -11.12
N ALA A 286 -6.08 -9.10 -12.37
CA ALA A 286 -6.36 -8.05 -13.32
C ALA A 286 -7.52 -7.16 -12.84
N PHE A 287 -7.53 -5.89 -13.25
CA PHE A 287 -8.51 -4.92 -12.77
C PHE A 287 -9.96 -5.34 -13.05
N ASP A 288 -10.24 -5.87 -14.25
CA ASP A 288 -11.58 -6.35 -14.61
C ASP A 288 -12.02 -7.57 -13.78
N ASP A 289 -11.08 -8.46 -13.43
CA ASP A 289 -11.34 -9.61 -12.56
C ASP A 289 -11.63 -9.14 -11.12
N ALA A 290 -10.89 -8.13 -10.64
CA ALA A 290 -11.13 -7.53 -9.34
C ALA A 290 -12.54 -6.93 -9.26
N LEU A 291 -13.04 -6.28 -10.33
CA LEU A 291 -14.41 -5.76 -10.37
C LEU A 291 -15.47 -6.88 -10.25
N LEU A 292 -15.23 -8.05 -10.86
CA LEU A 292 -16.11 -9.23 -10.71
C LEU A 292 -16.09 -9.75 -9.26
N VAL A 293 -14.91 -9.78 -8.64
CA VAL A 293 -14.74 -10.17 -7.23
C VAL A 293 -15.45 -9.18 -6.30
N TRP A 294 -15.35 -7.87 -6.54
CA TRP A 294 -16.05 -6.84 -5.75
C TRP A 294 -17.56 -6.95 -5.86
N ASP A 295 -18.09 -7.26 -7.05
CA ASP A 295 -19.50 -7.57 -7.28
C ASP A 295 -19.97 -8.71 -6.35
N ALA A 296 -19.19 -9.78 -6.26
CA ALA A 296 -19.50 -10.92 -5.39
C ALA A 296 -19.38 -10.54 -3.89
N ILE A 297 -18.35 -9.78 -3.51
CA ILE A 297 -18.14 -9.34 -2.12
C ILE A 297 -19.33 -8.51 -1.64
N PHE A 298 -19.76 -7.51 -2.41
CA PHE A 298 -20.85 -6.62 -2.01
C PHE A 298 -22.19 -7.34 -2.01
N ARG A 299 -22.46 -8.18 -3.00
CA ARG A 299 -23.67 -9.02 -3.00
C ARG A 299 -23.72 -9.92 -1.76
N HIS A 300 -22.63 -10.59 -1.43
CA HIS A 300 -22.58 -11.49 -0.28
C HIS A 300 -22.74 -10.75 1.07
N HIS A 301 -22.14 -9.57 1.19
CA HIS A 301 -22.37 -8.68 2.32
C HIS A 301 -23.87 -8.33 2.46
N HIS A 302 -24.51 -7.97 1.34
CA HIS A 302 -25.94 -7.63 1.30
C HIS A 302 -26.86 -8.78 1.68
N GLU A 303 -26.53 -10.00 1.27
CA GLU A 303 -27.28 -11.23 1.60
C GLU A 303 -27.21 -11.58 3.10
N GLY A 304 -26.52 -10.78 3.92
CA GLY A 304 -26.52 -10.87 5.37
C GLY A 304 -25.56 -11.92 5.93
N THR A 305 -24.58 -12.36 5.13
CA THR A 305 -23.54 -13.30 5.58
C THR A 305 -22.47 -12.55 6.39
N GLN A 306 -22.87 -12.08 7.57
CA GLN A 306 -22.04 -11.32 8.50
C GLN A 306 -21.69 -12.20 9.69
N ARG A 307 -20.39 -12.26 10.02
CA ARG A 307 -19.90 -12.93 11.23
C ARG A 307 -19.54 -11.87 12.26
N GLN A 308 -19.86 -12.11 13.53
CA GLN A 308 -19.41 -11.21 14.59
C GLN A 308 -17.89 -11.10 14.57
N GLY A 309 -17.37 -9.87 14.46
CA GLY A 309 -15.94 -9.59 14.44
C GLY A 309 -15.24 -9.65 13.08
N ILE A 310 -15.95 -9.97 11.98
CA ILE A 310 -15.43 -9.91 10.59
C ILE A 310 -16.34 -8.99 9.78
N GLY A 311 -15.80 -7.89 9.24
CA GLY A 311 -16.58 -6.93 8.46
C GLY A 311 -17.06 -7.51 7.12
N LEU A 312 -16.14 -8.00 6.29
CA LEU A 312 -16.44 -8.62 5.00
C LEU A 312 -16.01 -10.09 5.02
N ALA A 313 -16.98 -11.01 5.02
CA ALA A 313 -16.73 -12.44 5.17
C ALA A 313 -16.14 -13.11 3.91
N LEU A 314 -16.66 -12.79 2.72
CA LEU A 314 -16.19 -13.41 1.47
C LEU A 314 -14.69 -13.15 1.20
N PRO A 315 -14.13 -11.94 1.39
CA PRO A 315 -12.70 -11.71 1.27
C PRO A 315 -11.85 -12.66 2.14
N VAL A 316 -12.27 -12.94 3.37
CA VAL A 316 -11.54 -13.86 4.26
C VAL A 316 -11.43 -15.26 3.66
N VAL A 317 -12.52 -15.74 3.07
CA VAL A 317 -12.56 -17.06 2.44
C VAL A 317 -11.83 -17.08 1.09
N LEU A 318 -11.87 -15.98 0.34
CA LEU A 318 -11.12 -15.83 -0.90
C LEU A 318 -9.59 -15.87 -0.69
N VAL A 319 -9.09 -15.44 0.47
CA VAL A 319 -7.67 -15.65 0.84
C VAL A 319 -7.33 -17.14 0.80
N ALA A 320 -8.13 -18.00 1.46
CA ALA A 320 -7.90 -19.44 1.44
C ALA A 320 -8.03 -20.02 0.02
N ALA A 321 -9.03 -19.59 -0.75
CA ALA A 321 -9.23 -20.04 -2.13
C ALA A 321 -8.04 -19.69 -3.04
N LEU A 322 -7.47 -18.49 -2.91
CA LEU A 322 -6.28 -18.07 -3.67
C LEU A 322 -5.03 -18.86 -3.26
N VAL A 323 -4.85 -19.13 -1.97
CA VAL A 323 -3.74 -19.96 -1.49
C VAL A 323 -3.86 -21.40 -2.04
N ILE A 324 -5.07 -21.96 -2.04
CA ILE A 324 -5.35 -23.28 -2.62
C ILE A 324 -5.13 -23.29 -4.14
N PHE A 325 -5.45 -22.19 -4.83
CA PHE A 325 -5.23 -22.06 -6.27
C PHE A 325 -3.75 -22.28 -6.66
N VAL A 326 -2.81 -21.81 -5.84
CA VAL A 326 -1.36 -22.02 -6.04
C VAL A 326 -0.80 -23.24 -5.31
N ARG A 327 -1.65 -24.16 -4.83
CA ARG A 327 -1.20 -25.32 -4.01
C ARG A 327 -0.05 -26.12 -4.62
N ARG A 328 -0.04 -26.26 -5.96
CA ARG A 328 0.97 -27.05 -6.68
C ARG A 328 2.35 -26.41 -6.59
N ASP A 329 2.42 -25.10 -6.39
CA ASP A 329 3.65 -24.34 -6.23
C ASP A 329 4.11 -24.30 -4.77
N LEU A 330 3.20 -24.52 -3.81
CA LEU A 330 3.46 -24.41 -2.38
C LEU A 330 3.90 -25.72 -1.72
N VAL A 331 3.37 -26.86 -2.20
CA VAL A 331 3.61 -28.18 -1.59
C VAL A 331 4.76 -28.93 -2.31
N VAL A 332 5.69 -28.18 -2.90
CA VAL A 332 6.86 -28.74 -3.59
C VAL A 332 7.99 -29.03 -2.60
N PRO A 333 8.68 -30.19 -2.69
CA PRO A 333 9.87 -30.44 -1.88
C PRO A 333 10.95 -29.38 -2.07
N GLY A 334 11.56 -28.91 -0.98
CA GLY A 334 12.65 -27.92 -1.02
C GLY A 334 12.20 -26.46 -1.02
N MET A 335 10.89 -26.18 -0.95
CA MET A 335 10.39 -24.82 -0.68
C MET A 335 10.84 -24.37 0.72
N ASP A 336 11.27 -23.11 0.82
CA ASP A 336 11.50 -22.42 2.08
C ASP A 336 10.46 -21.30 2.28
N GLU A 337 10.51 -20.65 3.44
CA GLU A 337 9.58 -19.58 3.80
C GLU A 337 9.60 -18.44 2.77
N VAL A 338 10.79 -18.05 2.30
CA VAL A 338 10.98 -16.95 1.35
C VAL A 338 10.37 -17.28 -0.02
N ALA A 339 10.56 -18.51 -0.51
CA ALA A 339 9.97 -18.97 -1.76
C ALA A 339 8.44 -19.03 -1.68
N ILE A 340 7.89 -19.47 -0.55
CA ILE A 340 6.44 -19.52 -0.31
C ILE A 340 5.86 -18.11 -0.32
N ILE A 341 6.41 -17.19 0.47
CA ILE A 341 5.98 -15.79 0.51
C ILE A 341 6.13 -15.15 -0.87
N GLY A 342 7.27 -15.39 -1.53
CA GLY A 342 7.55 -14.87 -2.87
C GLY A 342 6.56 -15.34 -3.93
N ARG A 343 6.00 -16.55 -3.79
CA ARG A 343 4.91 -17.09 -4.62
C ARG A 343 3.57 -16.45 -4.27
N LEU A 344 3.23 -16.35 -2.99
CA LEU A 344 1.98 -15.73 -2.54
C LEU A 344 1.93 -14.25 -2.95
N MET A 345 3.02 -13.50 -2.76
CA MET A 345 3.07 -12.08 -3.12
C MET A 345 3.06 -11.81 -4.64
N ARG A 346 3.23 -12.86 -5.45
CA ARG A 346 3.21 -12.81 -6.93
C ARG A 346 2.31 -13.92 -7.46
N MET A 347 1.00 -13.68 -7.35
CA MET A 347 0.00 -14.60 -7.84
C MET A 347 0.09 -14.78 -9.37
N PRO A 348 0.01 -16.02 -9.88
CA PRO A 348 -0.11 -16.23 -11.31
C PRO A 348 -1.46 -15.68 -11.80
N PRO A 349 -1.56 -15.26 -13.08
CA PRO A 349 -2.80 -14.72 -13.61
C PRO A 349 -3.92 -15.75 -13.49
N LEU A 350 -5.09 -15.29 -13.04
CA LEU A 350 -6.29 -16.12 -12.98
C LEU A 350 -6.74 -16.42 -14.41
N SER A 351 -7.09 -17.68 -14.67
CA SER A 351 -7.72 -18.07 -15.94
C SER A 351 -9.19 -17.65 -15.99
N ASP A 352 -9.86 -17.65 -14.84
CA ASP A 352 -11.24 -17.24 -14.68
C ASP A 352 -11.53 -16.82 -13.22
N ALA A 353 -11.81 -15.54 -13.00
CA ALA A 353 -12.20 -15.02 -11.68
C ALA A 353 -13.52 -15.63 -11.17
N ARG A 354 -14.43 -16.08 -12.05
CA ARG A 354 -15.70 -16.68 -11.63
C ARG A 354 -15.51 -18.02 -10.96
N SER A 355 -14.54 -18.81 -11.43
CA SER A 355 -14.14 -20.07 -10.80
C SER A 355 -13.58 -19.82 -9.39
N LEU A 356 -12.77 -18.76 -9.20
CA LEU A 356 -12.30 -18.36 -7.87
C LEU A 356 -13.45 -17.94 -6.96
N ILE A 357 -14.39 -17.13 -7.46
CA ILE A 357 -15.58 -16.70 -6.71
C ILE A 357 -16.39 -17.93 -6.27
N SER A 358 -16.70 -18.84 -7.20
CA SER A 358 -17.45 -20.07 -6.89
C SER A 358 -16.72 -20.95 -5.87
N SER A 359 -15.40 -21.03 -5.96
CA SER A 359 -14.59 -21.72 -4.95
C SER A 359 -14.71 -21.04 -3.58
N GLY A 360 -14.58 -19.72 -3.52
CA GLY A 360 -14.76 -18.95 -2.28
C GLY A 360 -16.15 -19.14 -1.66
N GLU A 361 -17.20 -19.08 -2.48
CA GLU A 361 -18.58 -19.31 -2.04
C GLU A 361 -18.78 -20.72 -1.45
N SER A 362 -18.17 -21.74 -2.06
CA SER A 362 -18.24 -23.12 -1.55
C SER A 362 -17.56 -23.29 -0.19
N LEU A 363 -16.55 -22.47 0.10
CA LEU A 363 -15.78 -22.49 1.35
C LEU A 363 -16.43 -21.64 2.46
N MET A 364 -17.48 -20.86 2.17
CA MET A 364 -18.15 -20.02 3.16
C MET A 364 -18.69 -20.81 4.36
N CYS A 365 -19.10 -22.06 4.16
CA CYS A 365 -19.58 -22.94 5.23
C CYS A 365 -18.49 -23.31 6.25
N LEU A 366 -17.21 -23.18 5.89
CA LEU A 366 -16.07 -23.46 6.77
C LEU A 366 -15.69 -22.27 7.65
N LEU A 367 -16.21 -21.07 7.34
CA LEU A 367 -15.96 -19.88 8.14
C LEU A 367 -16.58 -20.00 9.55
N ASP A 368 -17.66 -20.78 9.68
CA ASP A 368 -18.32 -21.15 10.93
C ASP A 368 -18.56 -22.68 10.98
N PRO A 369 -17.55 -23.48 11.39
CA PRO A 369 -17.74 -24.93 11.46
C PRO A 369 -18.84 -25.28 12.48
N PRO A 370 -19.71 -26.27 12.20
CA PRO A 370 -20.69 -26.74 13.16
C PRO A 370 -19.99 -27.22 14.45
N PRO A 371 -20.64 -27.14 15.62
CA PRO A 371 -20.06 -27.64 16.87
C PRO A 371 -19.65 -29.11 16.68
N PRO A 372 -18.53 -29.55 17.28
CA PRO A 372 -17.95 -30.86 17.00
C PRO A 372 -18.89 -31.97 17.46
N SER A 373 -19.72 -32.49 16.55
CA SER A 373 -20.38 -33.78 16.69
C SER A 373 -19.41 -34.86 16.19
N SER A 374 -18.91 -35.64 17.16
CA SER A 374 -18.30 -36.98 17.07
C SER A 374 -17.74 -37.45 15.71
N GLU A 375 -16.41 -37.56 15.70
CA GLU A 375 -15.52 -38.31 14.79
C GLU A 375 -15.27 -37.76 13.36
N PRO A 376 -13.99 -37.53 12.98
CA PRO A 376 -13.63 -37.28 11.59
C PRO A 376 -13.69 -38.58 10.78
N PRO A 377 -14.16 -38.54 9.51
CA PRO A 377 -14.17 -39.71 8.65
C PRO A 377 -12.74 -40.11 8.27
N ARG A 378 -12.40 -41.39 8.51
CA ARG A 378 -11.16 -42.02 8.03
C ARG A 378 -11.18 -42.07 6.50
N LEU A 379 -10.12 -41.59 5.86
CA LEU A 379 -9.87 -41.84 4.44
C LEU A 379 -8.53 -42.56 4.26
N LEU A 380 -8.60 -43.54 3.38
CA LEU A 380 -7.66 -44.63 3.10
C LEU A 380 -6.28 -44.13 2.68
N GLU A 381 -5.25 -44.50 3.44
CA GLU A 381 -3.86 -44.49 2.96
C GLU A 381 -3.67 -45.66 2.00
N SER A 382 -3.25 -45.38 0.77
CA SER A 382 -2.72 -46.39 -0.14
C SER A 382 -1.22 -46.15 -0.33
N GLU A 383 -0.48 -47.19 0.01
CA GLU A 383 0.96 -47.39 -0.02
C GLU A 383 1.63 -47.02 -1.36
N PHE A 384 2.78 -46.36 -1.29
CA PHE A 384 3.87 -46.55 -2.25
C PHE A 384 5.22 -46.33 -1.55
N ASP A 385 5.90 -47.44 -1.28
CA ASP A 385 7.31 -47.52 -0.91
C ASP A 385 8.22 -47.13 -2.08
N ASN A 386 9.27 -46.34 -1.84
CA ASN A 386 10.65 -46.84 -1.76
C ASN A 386 11.73 -45.73 -1.82
N ASN A 387 12.54 -45.71 -0.75
CA ASN A 387 14.01 -45.56 -0.72
C ASN A 387 14.74 -44.74 -1.80
N VAL A 388 15.47 -43.68 -1.38
CA VAL A 388 16.91 -43.52 -1.67
C VAL A 388 17.61 -42.79 -0.50
N THR A 389 18.76 -43.35 -0.13
CA THR A 389 19.71 -43.03 0.94
C THR A 389 20.47 -41.71 0.84
N ALA A 390 20.89 -41.22 2.00
CA ALA A 390 21.78 -40.09 2.25
C ALA A 390 23.19 -40.24 1.64
N ALA A 391 23.79 -39.10 1.25
CA ALA A 391 25.23 -38.93 1.16
C ALA A 391 25.63 -37.46 1.43
N SER A 392 26.46 -37.27 2.45
CA SER A 392 27.15 -36.04 2.81
C SER A 392 28.48 -35.92 2.06
N THR A 393 28.90 -34.72 1.61
CA THR A 393 30.31 -34.33 1.40
C THR A 393 30.35 -32.82 1.08
N SER A 394 30.83 -31.97 1.99
CA SER A 394 32.22 -31.50 2.21
C SER A 394 32.61 -30.28 1.36
N ILE A 395 32.98 -29.23 2.09
CA ILE A 395 33.52 -27.94 1.69
C ILE A 395 34.87 -28.10 0.96
N ALA A 396 35.08 -27.32 -0.10
CA ALA A 396 36.40 -27.07 -0.66
C ALA A 396 36.65 -25.56 -0.73
N THR A 397 37.65 -25.12 0.03
CA THR A 397 38.31 -23.82 -0.03
C THR A 397 39.12 -23.74 -1.32
N THR A 398 39.09 -22.61 -2.04
CA THR A 398 40.14 -22.28 -3.01
C THR A 398 40.49 -20.80 -2.91
N THR A 399 41.80 -20.60 -2.82
CA THR A 399 42.57 -19.39 -2.56
C THR A 399 42.50 -18.35 -3.68
N ALA A 400 42.70 -17.10 -3.24
CA ALA A 400 42.70 -15.85 -3.96
C ALA A 400 43.68 -15.77 -5.15
N VAL A 401 43.25 -15.02 -6.15
CA VAL A 401 44.11 -14.24 -7.06
C VAL A 401 43.70 -12.78 -6.89
N THR A 402 44.71 -11.95 -6.66
CA THR A 402 44.68 -10.50 -6.38
C THR A 402 44.02 -9.71 -7.50
N ALA A 403 42.96 -8.97 -7.19
CA ALA A 403 42.57 -7.79 -7.94
C ALA A 403 42.84 -6.58 -7.03
N GLU A 404 43.89 -5.82 -7.34
CA GLU A 404 44.32 -4.61 -6.60
C GLU A 404 43.30 -3.46 -6.69
N THR A 405 42.21 -3.63 -7.46
CA THR A 405 41.20 -2.61 -7.72
C THR A 405 39.79 -3.14 -7.43
N PHE A 406 39.02 -2.37 -6.67
CA PHE A 406 37.59 -2.60 -6.43
C PHE A 406 36.74 -1.85 -7.46
N GLN A 407 35.74 -2.52 -8.03
CA GLN A 407 34.82 -1.91 -8.98
C GLN A 407 33.63 -1.28 -8.23
N PHE A 408 33.54 0.05 -8.24
CA PHE A 408 32.46 0.80 -7.58
C PHE A 408 31.46 1.35 -8.61
N GLY A 409 30.49 0.52 -9.01
CA GLY A 409 29.62 0.86 -10.15
C GLY A 409 30.25 0.48 -11.50
N PRO A 410 29.58 0.81 -12.62
CA PRO A 410 29.94 0.31 -13.94
C PRO A 410 31.24 0.92 -14.51
N HIS A 411 31.67 2.07 -14.01
CA HIS A 411 32.75 2.87 -14.63
C HIS A 411 33.83 3.37 -13.66
N ILE A 412 33.73 3.09 -12.35
CA ILE A 412 34.68 3.58 -11.35
C ILE A 412 35.49 2.40 -10.82
N HIS A 413 36.81 2.55 -10.87
CA HIS A 413 37.76 1.59 -10.31
C HIS A 413 38.52 2.28 -9.17
N ILE A 414 38.40 1.71 -7.98
CA ILE A 414 38.98 2.21 -6.74
C ILE A 414 40.23 1.40 -6.41
N ASP A 415 41.34 2.10 -6.14
CA ASP A 415 42.58 1.48 -5.64
C ASP A 415 42.38 1.05 -4.18
N ALA A 416 42.52 -0.24 -3.92
CA ALA A 416 42.28 -0.82 -2.59
C ALA A 416 43.26 -0.27 -1.53
N GLU A 417 44.52 0.01 -1.88
CA GLU A 417 45.51 0.50 -0.94
C GLU A 417 45.24 1.96 -0.52
N GLN A 418 44.58 2.73 -1.37
CA GLN A 418 44.40 4.17 -1.17
C GLN A 418 43.05 4.52 -0.53
N GLN A 419 41.99 3.75 -0.77
CA GLN A 419 40.64 4.20 -0.38
C GLN A 419 39.89 3.21 0.50
N ILE A 420 40.22 1.91 0.48
CA ILE A 420 39.50 0.88 1.25
C ILE A 420 40.16 0.69 2.60
N PHE A 421 39.44 0.96 3.69
CA PHE A 421 39.99 0.84 5.05
C PHE A 421 39.50 -0.37 5.85
N ALA A 422 38.44 -1.04 5.38
CA ALA A 422 37.98 -2.28 5.98
C ALA A 422 37.27 -3.16 4.95
N GLU A 423 37.31 -4.48 5.19
CA GLU A 423 36.65 -5.47 4.36
C GLU A 423 36.05 -6.58 5.21
N SER A 424 34.92 -7.08 4.76
CA SER A 424 34.26 -8.29 5.27
C SER A 424 34.20 -9.34 4.15
N LYS A 425 33.41 -10.40 4.36
CA LYS A 425 33.29 -11.49 3.40
C LYS A 425 32.64 -11.02 2.10
N HIS A 426 31.63 -10.17 2.19
CA HIS A 426 30.83 -9.72 1.04
C HIS A 426 30.88 -8.22 0.82
N SER A 427 31.54 -7.43 1.67
CA SER A 427 31.48 -5.96 1.63
C SER A 427 32.84 -5.30 1.85
N VAL A 428 32.93 -4.03 1.47
CA VAL A 428 34.10 -3.16 1.65
C VAL A 428 33.66 -1.81 2.21
N ALA A 429 34.52 -1.18 3.00
CA ALA A 429 34.34 0.18 3.49
C ALA A 429 35.42 1.08 2.90
N LEU A 430 35.01 2.22 2.35
CA LEU A 430 35.87 3.14 1.62
C LEU A 430 35.62 4.60 1.99
N VAL A 431 36.66 5.42 1.90
CA VAL A 431 36.58 6.85 2.18
C VAL A 431 35.90 7.62 1.04
N ASN A 432 35.05 8.60 1.37
CA ASN A 432 34.25 9.32 0.36
C ASN A 432 35.07 10.39 -0.38
N LEU A 433 34.94 10.52 -1.70
CA LEU A 433 35.63 11.57 -2.47
C LEU A 433 35.25 13.00 -2.05
N LYS A 434 33.95 13.24 -1.76
CA LYS A 434 33.39 14.55 -1.38
C LYS A 434 32.57 14.40 -0.08
N PRO A 435 33.22 14.28 1.09
CA PRO A 435 32.51 14.02 2.34
C PRO A 435 31.59 15.20 2.75
N VAL A 436 30.33 14.88 3.05
CA VAL A 436 29.32 15.84 3.57
C VAL A 436 29.71 16.39 4.95
N VAL A 437 30.30 15.55 5.81
CA VAL A 437 30.88 15.90 7.11
C VAL A 437 32.21 15.17 7.28
N PRO A 438 33.15 15.64 8.12
CA PRO A 438 34.37 14.90 8.41
C PRO A 438 34.07 13.47 8.88
N GLY A 439 34.71 12.47 8.26
CA GLY A 439 34.45 11.05 8.55
C GLY A 439 33.26 10.43 7.83
N HIS A 440 32.63 11.13 6.86
CA HIS A 440 31.67 10.51 5.95
C HIS A 440 32.37 9.47 5.07
N VAL A 441 32.01 8.20 5.28
CA VAL A 441 32.52 7.03 4.56
C VAL A 441 31.38 6.25 3.91
N LEU A 442 31.73 5.37 2.97
CA LEU A 442 30.78 4.51 2.25
C LEU A 442 31.06 3.04 2.57
N VAL A 443 30.00 2.23 2.69
CA VAL A 443 30.10 0.77 2.77
C VAL A 443 29.34 0.14 1.62
N ALA A 444 29.98 -0.70 0.82
CA ALA A 444 29.42 -1.25 -0.41
C ALA A 444 29.66 -2.77 -0.52
N PRO A 445 28.77 -3.54 -1.17
CA PRO A 445 29.01 -4.94 -1.43
C PRO A 445 30.12 -5.12 -2.48
N LYS A 446 30.90 -6.19 -2.35
CA LYS A 446 31.97 -6.56 -3.30
C LYS A 446 31.41 -6.92 -4.68
N ARG A 447 30.22 -7.52 -4.71
CA ARG A 447 29.52 -7.84 -5.96
C ARG A 447 28.78 -6.60 -6.46
N LEU A 448 28.97 -6.27 -7.73
CA LEU A 448 28.23 -5.19 -8.38
C LEU A 448 26.72 -5.53 -8.38
N ALA A 449 25.98 -4.77 -7.59
CA ALA A 449 24.53 -4.80 -7.47
C ALA A 449 24.03 -3.36 -7.48
N ALA A 450 23.16 -3.02 -8.43
CA ALA A 450 22.67 -1.66 -8.62
C ALA A 450 21.63 -1.28 -7.56
N ARG A 451 20.83 -2.27 -7.14
CA ARG A 451 19.69 -2.10 -6.23
C ARG A 451 19.82 -3.02 -5.03
N VAL A 452 19.30 -2.59 -3.88
CA VAL A 452 19.29 -3.40 -2.64
C VAL A 452 18.56 -4.73 -2.86
N SER A 453 17.53 -4.73 -3.71
CA SER A 453 16.76 -5.92 -4.11
C SER A 453 17.58 -6.97 -4.87
N GLU A 454 18.76 -6.62 -5.38
CA GLU A 454 19.64 -7.55 -6.08
C GLU A 454 20.59 -8.28 -5.11
N LEU A 455 20.70 -7.85 -3.85
CA LEU A 455 21.56 -8.49 -2.83
C LEU A 455 20.89 -9.76 -2.29
N ASP A 456 21.69 -10.80 -2.06
CA ASP A 456 21.23 -11.96 -1.31
C ASP A 456 21.23 -11.70 0.21
N ALA A 457 20.61 -12.60 0.99
CA ALA A 457 20.49 -12.41 2.43
C ALA A 457 21.83 -12.36 3.17
N ASN A 458 22.85 -13.08 2.69
CA ASN A 458 24.18 -13.07 3.30
C ASN A 458 24.90 -11.75 2.98
N GLU A 459 24.80 -11.28 1.75
CA GLU A 459 25.36 -10.00 1.31
C GLU A 459 24.71 -8.83 2.05
N LEU A 460 23.38 -8.80 2.17
CA LEU A 460 22.66 -7.76 2.89
C LEU A 460 23.02 -7.75 4.38
N SER A 461 23.07 -8.92 5.01
CA SER A 461 23.45 -9.05 6.42
C SER A 461 24.91 -8.62 6.65
N ASP A 462 25.83 -9.00 5.78
CA ASP A 462 27.24 -8.65 5.86
C ASP A 462 27.46 -7.15 5.62
N LEU A 463 26.74 -6.54 4.67
CA LEU A 463 26.76 -5.10 4.39
C LEU A 463 26.41 -4.26 5.62
N PHE A 464 25.29 -4.54 6.26
CA PHE A 464 24.86 -3.79 7.44
C PHE A 464 25.65 -4.14 8.70
N SER A 465 26.20 -5.37 8.80
CA SER A 465 27.13 -5.71 9.87
C SER A 465 28.41 -4.89 9.78
N LEU A 466 29.01 -4.80 8.59
CA LEU A 466 30.18 -3.95 8.37
C LEU A 466 29.84 -2.47 8.56
N ALA A 467 28.69 -1.99 8.08
CA ALA A 467 28.27 -0.60 8.28
C ALA A 467 28.10 -0.23 9.76
N ARG A 468 27.55 -1.12 10.58
CA ARG A 468 27.46 -0.93 12.04
C ARG A 468 28.86 -0.78 12.66
N ASP A 469 29.78 -1.68 12.32
CA ASP A 469 31.12 -1.69 12.90
C ASP A 469 31.93 -0.45 12.47
N VAL A 470 31.86 -0.11 11.18
CA VAL A 470 32.40 1.14 10.61
C VAL A 470 31.81 2.36 11.32
N GLY A 471 30.49 2.38 11.53
CA GLY A 471 29.78 3.45 12.24
C GLY A 471 30.33 3.69 13.64
N GLN A 472 30.53 2.63 14.43
CA GLN A 472 31.11 2.72 15.77
C GLN A 472 32.54 3.28 15.74
N THR A 473 33.35 2.84 14.78
CA THR A 473 34.72 3.33 14.59
C THR A 473 34.72 4.81 14.23
N VAL A 474 33.99 5.23 13.18
CA VAL A 474 34.01 6.62 12.74
C VAL A 474 33.38 7.56 13.77
N GLN A 475 32.33 7.12 14.47
CA GLN A 475 31.74 7.92 15.55
C GLN A 475 32.77 8.20 16.65
N SER A 476 33.51 7.18 17.08
CA SER A 476 34.52 7.31 18.14
C SER A 476 35.74 8.11 17.67
N HIS A 477 36.28 7.76 16.49
CA HIS A 477 37.48 8.37 15.92
C HIS A 477 37.29 9.88 15.66
N PHE A 478 36.12 10.27 15.15
CA PHE A 478 35.78 11.66 14.87
C PHE A 478 35.04 12.34 16.04
N ASN A 479 35.07 11.82 17.27
CA ASN A 479 34.43 12.44 18.45
C ASN A 479 32.99 12.92 18.18
N ALA A 480 32.20 12.10 17.50
CA ALA A 480 30.80 12.37 17.19
C ALA A 480 29.87 11.76 18.26
N SER A 481 28.69 12.35 18.41
CA SER A 481 27.69 11.90 19.38
C SER A 481 26.60 11.02 18.77
N SER A 482 26.50 10.99 17.45
CA SER A 482 25.42 10.31 16.71
C SER A 482 25.90 9.90 15.33
N LEU A 483 25.10 9.10 14.62
CA LEU A 483 25.37 8.64 13.26
C LEU A 483 24.15 8.86 12.37
N THR A 484 24.37 9.20 11.10
CA THR A 484 23.37 9.09 10.04
C THR A 484 23.79 7.96 9.11
N PHE A 485 22.88 7.00 8.91
CA PHE A 485 23.01 5.95 7.90
C PHE A 485 22.01 6.23 6.78
N THR A 486 22.46 6.26 5.53
CA THR A 486 21.59 6.53 4.39
C THR A 486 21.91 5.60 3.23
N VAL A 487 20.88 5.09 2.56
CA VAL A 487 20.98 4.29 1.34
C VAL A 487 20.05 4.92 0.32
N GLN A 488 20.60 5.35 -0.81
CA GLN A 488 19.83 5.83 -1.94
C GLN A 488 19.67 4.68 -2.93
N ASP A 489 18.50 4.02 -2.89
CA ASP A 489 18.22 2.83 -3.70
C ASP A 489 17.48 3.21 -5.00
N GLY A 490 18.24 3.56 -6.04
CA GLY A 490 17.75 3.93 -7.37
C GLY A 490 17.85 5.41 -7.70
N PRO A 491 17.78 5.78 -9.00
CA PRO A 491 18.04 7.16 -9.46
C PRO A 491 17.13 8.21 -8.81
N GLU A 492 15.84 7.90 -8.64
CA GLU A 492 14.87 8.82 -8.04
C GLU A 492 15.06 9.01 -6.53
N ALA A 493 15.85 8.15 -5.88
CA ALA A 493 16.26 8.29 -4.49
C ALA A 493 17.58 9.07 -4.34
N GLY A 494 18.15 9.60 -5.43
CA GLY A 494 19.40 10.34 -5.42
C GLY A 494 20.64 9.53 -5.79
N GLN A 495 20.49 8.23 -6.12
CA GLN A 495 21.62 7.37 -6.47
C GLN A 495 22.23 7.76 -7.82
N THR A 496 23.49 8.21 -7.86
CA THR A 496 24.16 8.54 -9.13
C THR A 496 25.15 7.47 -9.57
N VAL A 497 25.75 6.74 -8.63
CA VAL A 497 26.51 5.52 -8.92
C VAL A 497 25.58 4.31 -8.80
N PRO A 498 25.27 3.57 -9.89
CA PRO A 498 24.35 2.41 -9.86
C PRO A 498 25.05 1.20 -9.23
N HIS A 499 25.35 1.33 -7.95
CA HIS A 499 25.88 0.32 -7.06
C HIS A 499 25.44 0.63 -5.64
N VAL A 500 24.82 -0.32 -4.94
CA VAL A 500 24.36 -0.13 -3.56
C VAL A 500 25.52 0.27 -2.67
N HIS A 501 25.34 1.35 -1.90
CA HIS A 501 26.27 1.73 -0.85
C HIS A 501 25.52 2.43 0.28
N VAL A 502 26.02 2.22 1.50
CA VAL A 502 25.53 2.84 2.71
C VAL A 502 26.45 4.03 3.02
N HIS A 503 25.89 5.23 3.04
CA HIS A 503 26.56 6.40 3.59
C HIS A 503 26.56 6.30 5.10
N VAL A 504 27.73 6.46 5.72
CA VAL A 504 27.89 6.48 7.17
C VAL A 504 28.49 7.83 7.57
N LEU A 505 27.70 8.68 8.22
CA LEU A 505 28.08 10.05 8.58
C LEU A 505 28.12 10.20 10.11
N PRO A 506 29.28 10.47 10.71
CA PRO A 506 29.37 10.82 12.14
C PRO A 506 28.85 12.25 12.38
N ARG A 507 27.88 12.38 13.28
CA ARG A 507 27.10 13.61 13.54
C ARG A 507 27.46 14.26 14.86
N ARG A 508 27.44 15.60 14.89
CA ARG A 508 27.64 16.42 16.09
C ARG A 508 26.51 17.43 16.23
N LYS A 509 26.22 17.86 17.45
CA LYS A 509 25.22 18.92 17.68
C LYS A 509 25.62 20.20 16.94
N GLY A 510 24.70 20.71 16.10
CA GLY A 510 24.88 21.95 15.35
C GLY A 510 25.74 21.82 14.08
N ASP A 511 26.01 20.59 13.60
CA ASP A 511 26.65 20.38 12.30
C ASP A 511 25.71 20.72 11.11
N PHE A 512 24.40 20.71 11.33
CA PHE A 512 23.36 21.19 10.41
C PHE A 512 22.28 21.97 11.17
N GLU A 513 21.86 23.12 10.60
CA GLU A 513 20.72 23.91 11.07
C GLU A 513 19.95 24.46 9.84
N PRO A 514 18.74 23.93 9.53
CA PRO A 514 18.01 22.89 10.26
C PRO A 514 18.64 21.49 10.10
N ASN A 515 18.44 20.59 11.07
CA ASN A 515 19.04 19.25 11.07
C ASN A 515 18.75 18.40 9.81
N ASP A 516 17.59 18.58 9.19
CA ASP A 516 17.18 17.83 8.00
C ASP A 516 17.90 18.28 6.71
N ALA A 517 18.64 19.39 6.74
CA ALA A 517 19.47 19.83 5.61
C ALA A 517 20.59 18.83 5.25
N VAL A 518 20.86 17.83 6.11
CA VAL A 518 21.75 16.71 5.81
C VAL A 518 21.27 15.88 4.62
N TYR A 519 19.95 15.73 4.43
CA TYR A 519 19.39 14.95 3.32
C TYR A 519 19.66 15.66 1.98
N ASP A 520 19.41 16.97 1.93
CA ASP A 520 19.73 17.80 0.78
C ASP A 520 21.23 17.79 0.46
N ALA A 521 22.09 17.76 1.49
CA ALA A 521 23.54 17.74 1.33
C ALA A 521 24.10 16.39 0.84
N VAL A 522 23.48 15.27 1.23
CA VAL A 522 23.79 13.93 0.73
C VAL A 522 23.35 13.80 -0.74
N ASP A 523 22.12 14.20 -1.06
CA ASP A 523 21.60 14.24 -2.43
C ASP A 523 22.45 15.14 -3.36
N ALA A 524 22.93 16.27 -2.84
CA ALA A 524 23.84 17.14 -3.58
C ALA A 524 25.23 16.52 -3.76
N SER A 525 25.76 15.78 -2.78
CA SER A 525 27.12 15.19 -2.88
C SER A 525 27.26 14.14 -3.98
N GLU A 526 26.15 13.51 -4.35
CA GLU A 526 26.08 12.50 -5.41
C GLU A 526 25.91 13.13 -6.80
N ASN A 527 25.35 14.35 -6.90
CA ASN A 527 25.05 15.02 -8.17
C ASN A 527 26.24 15.81 -8.73
N ASP A 528 27.00 15.24 -9.67
CA ASP A 528 28.07 15.98 -10.39
C ASP A 528 27.53 16.85 -11.57
N MET A 529 26.21 16.90 -11.78
CA MET A 529 25.56 17.79 -12.76
C MET A 529 24.62 18.79 -12.07
N GLY A 530 25.11 20.02 -11.94
CA GLY A 530 24.53 21.06 -11.09
C GLY A 530 23.07 21.42 -11.38
N ALA A 531 22.25 21.35 -10.33
CA ALA A 531 20.98 22.10 -10.22
C ALA A 531 20.43 22.18 -8.77
N ALA A 532 21.27 22.28 -7.73
CA ALA A 532 20.82 22.65 -6.38
C ALA A 532 21.70 23.80 -5.84
N ARG A 533 21.26 25.04 -6.06
CA ARG A 533 21.96 26.26 -5.64
C ARG A 533 21.90 26.43 -4.12
N SER A 534 23.03 26.21 -3.43
CA SER A 534 23.59 27.08 -2.36
C SER A 534 24.57 26.36 -1.41
N LEU A 535 24.57 25.03 -1.29
CA LEU A 535 25.39 24.31 -0.29
C LEU A 535 26.59 23.55 -0.89
N ASP A 536 26.65 23.39 -2.21
CA ASP A 536 27.65 22.54 -2.87
C ASP A 536 28.84 23.32 -3.49
N ASP A 537 28.72 24.63 -3.67
CA ASP A 537 29.72 25.45 -4.39
C ASP A 537 31.10 25.51 -3.68
N ASP A 538 31.17 25.19 -2.38
CA ASP A 538 32.41 25.24 -1.59
C ASP A 538 33.09 23.88 -1.39
N ARG A 539 32.47 22.75 -1.79
CA ARG A 539 33.02 21.40 -1.56
C ARG A 539 33.90 20.94 -2.71
N LYS A 540 35.22 20.89 -2.48
CA LYS A 540 36.19 20.36 -3.46
C LYS A 540 36.41 18.86 -3.27
N PRO A 541 36.58 18.08 -4.36
CA PRO A 541 37.05 16.69 -4.27
C PRO A 541 38.36 16.61 -3.50
N ARG A 542 38.50 15.60 -2.64
CA ARG A 542 39.76 15.33 -1.93
C ARG A 542 40.81 14.77 -2.86
N SER A 543 42.08 15.05 -2.57
CA SER A 543 43.21 14.42 -3.26
C SER A 543 43.34 12.95 -2.86
N LEU A 544 43.95 12.14 -3.74
CA LEU A 544 44.26 10.74 -3.44
C LEU A 544 45.14 10.58 -2.19
N GLN A 545 46.07 11.52 -1.96
CA GLN A 545 46.94 11.50 -0.79
C GLN A 545 46.16 11.70 0.52
N GLU A 546 45.18 12.62 0.53
CA GLU A 546 44.31 12.84 1.69
C GLU A 546 43.43 11.61 1.97
N MET A 547 42.85 11.02 0.92
CA MET A 547 42.06 9.79 1.04
C MET A 547 42.90 8.61 1.55
N ALA A 548 44.13 8.44 1.05
CA ALA A 548 45.05 7.41 1.51
C ALA A 548 45.46 7.59 2.98
N ALA A 549 45.67 8.83 3.42
CA ALA A 549 45.98 9.14 4.82
C ALA A 549 44.79 8.79 5.73
N GLU A 550 43.57 9.22 5.40
CA GLU A 550 42.37 8.90 6.18
C GLU A 550 42.09 7.40 6.20
N ALA A 551 42.22 6.71 5.05
CA ALA A 551 42.05 5.26 4.99
C ALA A 551 43.07 4.54 5.90
N ALA A 552 44.32 5.01 5.97
CA ALA A 552 45.33 4.45 6.87
C ALA A 552 45.00 4.70 8.36
N GLU A 553 44.49 5.88 8.71
CA GLU A 553 44.05 6.19 10.09
C GLU A 553 42.86 5.33 10.50
N LEU A 554 41.87 5.17 9.63
CA LEU A 554 40.70 4.34 9.90
C LEU A 554 41.03 2.85 9.96
N ARG A 555 41.94 2.34 9.12
CA ARG A 555 42.46 0.96 9.25
C ARG A 555 43.01 0.71 10.65
N LYS A 556 43.78 1.66 11.17
CA LYS A 556 44.34 1.56 12.52
C LYS A 556 43.27 1.63 13.61
N ALA A 557 42.19 2.39 13.38
CA ALA A 557 41.08 2.52 14.32
C ALA A 557 40.11 1.32 14.32
N MET A 558 40.12 0.49 13.27
CA MET A 558 39.33 -0.75 13.17
C MET A 558 40.07 -2.00 13.68
N MET A 559 41.38 -1.91 13.94
CA MET A 559 42.18 -2.93 14.64
C MET A 559 42.03 -2.81 16.15
#